data_AF-A0A7S2QT24-F1
#
_entry.id   AF-A0A7S2QT24-F1
#
_cell.length_a   1.000
_cell.length_b   1.000
_cell.length_c   1.000
_cell.angle_alpha   90.00
_cell.angle_beta   90.00
_cell.angle_gamma   90.00
#
_symmetry.space_group_name_H-M   'P 1'
#
loop_
_entity.id
_entity.type
_entity.pdbx_description
1 polymer ?
#
loop_
_entity_poly.entity_id
_entity_poly.type
_entity_poly.pdbx_seq_one_letter_code
_entity_poly.pdbx_strand_id
1 'polypeptide(L)'
;AGACTYSSCATGYASMPSTTACGVYILASMQYCGTSSAALTNCGTAVQNAVNPGCVSGACTYDSCAAGYADLDGNRANGCEVNTLTSSHSCGTSAASLTDCTVAVQNANAVSCSNGACTYSSCAAGFADLDGDRTNGCETSTLTSTTMCGTDSTNLVNCNTALPNANGVACQAGACTYSTCAAGFANLDGVRSNGCEVNIHTSTTQCGTDPAALTNCNTAVSNANSVSCSSGACTYATCATGFADLDG
;
A
#
# COMPACT_ATOMS: atom_id res chain seq x y z
N ALA A 1 36.52 18.70 -70.31
CA ALA A 1 35.48 18.86 -69.28
C ALA A 1 36.17 19.00 -67.93
N GLY A 2 36.25 20.22 -67.40
CA GLY A 2 36.85 20.46 -66.09
C GLY A 2 35.85 20.05 -65.02
N ALA A 3 36.22 19.10 -64.16
CA ALA A 3 35.44 18.81 -62.96
C ALA A 3 35.55 20.00 -62.01
N CYS A 4 34.43 20.65 -61.68
CA CYS A 4 34.39 21.62 -60.60
C CYS A 4 34.67 20.89 -59.28
N THR A 5 35.91 20.97 -58.79
CA THR A 5 36.27 20.56 -57.43
C THR A 5 35.98 21.71 -56.48
N TYR A 6 35.00 21.58 -55.59
CA TYR A 6 34.79 22.51 -54.48
C TYR A 6 35.76 22.17 -53.35
N SER A 7 36.44 23.18 -52.80
CA SER A 7 37.31 23.05 -51.62
C SER A 7 36.51 22.85 -50.32
N SER A 8 35.24 23.26 -50.31
CA SER A 8 34.29 23.13 -49.21
C SER A 8 32.85 23.32 -49.71
N CYS A 9 31.88 22.68 -49.06
CA CYS A 9 30.46 22.92 -49.34
C CYS A 9 30.00 24.29 -48.85
N ALA A 10 28.94 24.82 -49.45
CA ALA A 10 28.26 26.01 -48.95
C ALA A 10 27.70 25.76 -47.53
N THR A 11 27.53 26.81 -46.72
CA THR A 11 27.00 26.71 -45.35
C THR A 11 25.71 25.90 -45.32
N GLY A 12 25.65 24.89 -44.45
CA GLY A 12 24.50 24.00 -44.30
C GLY A 12 24.41 22.88 -45.33
N TYR A 13 25.34 22.78 -46.28
CA TYR A 13 25.45 21.65 -47.20
C TYR A 13 26.61 20.73 -46.84
N ALA A 14 26.45 19.42 -47.05
CA ALA A 14 27.50 18.42 -46.88
C ALA A 14 27.66 17.53 -48.12
N SER A 15 28.87 16.98 -48.28
CA SER A 15 29.16 15.92 -49.25
C SER A 15 28.52 14.60 -48.81
N MET A 16 27.84 13.91 -49.72
CA MET A 16 27.29 12.58 -49.44
C MET A 16 28.42 11.55 -49.23
N PRO A 17 28.25 10.52 -48.40
CA PRO A 17 29.24 9.44 -48.26
C PRO A 17 29.53 8.71 -49.58
N SER A 18 28.57 8.69 -50.51
CA SER A 18 28.64 7.99 -51.79
C SER A 18 29.00 8.87 -53.00
N THR A 19 29.07 10.19 -52.83
CA THR A 19 29.45 11.09 -53.94
C THR A 19 30.31 12.25 -53.47
N THR A 20 31.25 12.63 -54.34
CA THR A 20 31.77 14.00 -54.51
C THR A 20 30.92 15.11 -53.88
N ALA A 21 29.67 15.16 -54.36
CA ALA A 21 28.86 16.35 -54.47
C ALA A 21 28.28 16.86 -53.15
N CYS A 22 28.35 18.19 -52.96
CA CYS A 22 27.59 18.93 -51.96
C CYS A 22 26.10 18.94 -52.35
N GLY A 23 25.39 17.86 -52.05
CA GLY A 23 24.02 17.63 -52.50
C GLY A 23 22.98 17.64 -51.39
N VAL A 24 23.38 17.62 -50.12
CA VAL A 24 22.44 17.50 -48.99
C VAL A 24 22.48 18.74 -48.14
N TYR A 25 21.31 19.36 -47.95
CA TYR A 25 21.13 20.42 -46.98
C TYR A 25 20.92 19.82 -45.58
N ILE A 26 22.00 19.66 -44.81
CA ILE A 26 22.03 18.93 -43.53
C ILE A 26 21.29 19.64 -42.39
N LEU A 27 20.97 20.93 -42.55
CA LEU A 27 20.22 21.68 -41.55
C LEU A 27 18.72 21.37 -41.55
N ALA A 28 18.20 20.71 -42.58
CA ALA A 28 16.79 20.31 -42.67
C ALA A 28 16.58 18.88 -43.23
N SER A 29 17.67 18.11 -43.40
CA SER A 29 17.58 16.75 -43.93
C SER A 29 17.21 15.76 -42.84
N MET A 30 16.11 15.04 -43.02
CA MET A 30 15.67 13.99 -42.10
C MET A 30 16.67 12.83 -41.96
N GLN A 31 17.34 12.44 -43.04
CA GLN A 31 18.28 11.30 -43.02
C GLN A 31 19.68 11.71 -42.60
N TYR A 32 20.03 12.98 -42.75
CA TYR A 32 21.37 13.52 -42.58
C TYR A 32 21.32 14.84 -41.82
N CYS A 33 20.71 14.83 -40.64
CA CYS A 33 20.55 16.02 -39.82
C CYS A 33 21.82 16.32 -39.03
N GLY A 34 22.33 17.55 -39.12
CA GLY A 34 23.50 17.97 -38.36
C GLY A 34 23.98 19.36 -38.74
N THR A 35 24.94 19.89 -37.98
CA THR A 35 25.61 21.17 -38.27
C THR A 35 26.94 20.99 -39.01
N SER A 36 27.45 19.75 -39.09
CA SER A 36 28.65 19.38 -39.84
C SER A 36 28.55 17.94 -40.36
N SER A 37 29.35 17.61 -41.37
CA SER A 37 29.44 16.24 -41.92
C SER A 37 30.06 15.22 -40.97
N ALA A 38 30.61 15.64 -39.83
CA ALA A 38 31.25 14.76 -38.85
C ALA A 38 30.25 14.05 -37.91
N ALA A 39 29.04 14.60 -37.75
CA ALA A 39 28.03 14.08 -36.82
C ALA A 39 26.63 14.27 -37.41
N LEU A 40 26.29 13.43 -38.39
CA LEU A 40 24.97 13.41 -39.02
C LEU A 40 24.10 12.33 -38.39
N THR A 41 22.86 12.67 -38.10
CA THR A 41 21.87 11.78 -37.48
C THR A 41 20.68 11.61 -38.41
N ASN A 42 20.19 10.37 -38.53
CA ASN A 42 18.90 10.11 -39.16
C ASN A 42 17.79 10.31 -38.11
N CYS A 43 17.10 11.45 -38.19
CA CYS A 43 16.02 11.77 -37.26
C CYS A 43 14.83 10.79 -37.37
N GLY A 44 14.65 10.13 -38.51
CA GLY A 44 13.60 9.12 -38.67
C GLY A 44 13.85 7.84 -37.86
N THR A 45 15.08 7.58 -37.42
CA THR A 45 15.42 6.43 -36.57
C THR A 45 15.89 6.83 -35.17
N ALA A 46 16.44 8.03 -35.03
CA ALA A 46 16.92 8.54 -33.75
C ALA A 46 15.75 9.00 -32.87
N VAL A 47 14.77 9.69 -33.44
CA VAL A 47 13.59 10.19 -32.72
C VAL A 47 12.54 9.08 -32.67
N GLN A 48 12.49 8.36 -31.55
CA GLN A 48 11.57 7.23 -31.38
C GLN A 48 10.24 7.66 -30.77
N ASN A 49 9.18 6.93 -31.12
CA ASN A 49 7.82 7.08 -30.56
C ASN A 49 7.27 8.53 -30.55
N ALA A 50 7.66 9.33 -31.54
CA ALA A 50 7.21 10.71 -31.69
C ALA A 50 6.40 10.91 -32.98
N VAL A 51 5.56 11.95 -32.99
CA VAL A 51 4.76 12.37 -34.13
C VAL A 51 5.54 13.40 -34.94
N ASN A 52 5.61 13.17 -36.26
CA ASN A 52 6.29 14.04 -37.24
C ASN A 52 7.74 14.38 -36.86
N PRO A 53 8.64 13.39 -36.74
CA PRO A 53 10.07 13.68 -36.54
C PRO A 53 10.59 14.54 -37.71
N GLY A 54 11.45 15.50 -37.38
CA GLY A 54 11.93 16.56 -38.25
C GLY A 54 13.40 16.89 -37.99
N CYS A 55 14.01 17.61 -38.92
CA CYS A 55 15.33 18.23 -38.74
C CYS A 55 15.18 19.74 -38.90
N VAL A 56 15.59 20.51 -37.88
CA VAL A 56 15.56 21.98 -37.90
C VAL A 56 16.90 22.50 -37.40
N SER A 57 17.55 23.35 -38.21
CA SER A 57 18.86 23.93 -37.90
C SER A 57 19.93 22.89 -37.55
N GLY A 58 19.84 21.70 -38.14
CA GLY A 58 20.78 20.61 -37.90
C GLY A 58 20.56 19.83 -36.59
N ALA A 59 19.41 20.00 -35.93
CA ALA A 59 19.01 19.22 -34.78
C ALA A 59 17.68 18.47 -35.05
N CYS A 60 17.58 17.24 -34.57
CA CYS A 60 16.35 16.49 -34.64
C CYS A 60 15.29 17.09 -33.71
N THR A 61 14.03 17.05 -34.14
CA THR A 61 12.87 17.57 -33.40
C THR A 61 11.61 16.78 -33.77
N TYR A 62 10.48 17.05 -33.11
CA TYR A 62 9.18 16.45 -33.39
C TYR A 62 8.04 17.33 -32.87
N ASP A 63 6.80 17.09 -33.28
CA ASP A 63 5.66 17.93 -32.85
C ASP A 63 5.19 17.58 -31.44
N SER A 64 4.96 16.28 -31.19
CA SER A 64 4.52 15.73 -29.90
C SER A 64 4.91 14.25 -29.78
N CYS A 65 4.83 13.69 -28.58
CA CYS A 65 4.99 12.25 -28.39
C CYS A 65 3.79 11.48 -28.95
N ALA A 66 4.02 10.25 -29.41
CA ALA A 66 2.93 9.33 -29.73
C ALA A 66 2.10 9.02 -28.47
N ALA A 67 0.84 8.65 -28.64
CA ALA A 67 -0.04 8.34 -27.52
C ALA A 67 0.57 7.23 -26.62
N GLY A 68 0.61 7.49 -25.31
CA GLY A 68 1.21 6.59 -24.32
C GLY A 68 2.74 6.66 -24.20
N TYR A 69 3.40 7.59 -24.91
CA TYR A 69 4.82 7.85 -24.76
C TYR A 69 5.09 9.26 -24.23
N ALA A 70 6.20 9.41 -23.50
CA ALA A 70 6.68 10.68 -22.98
C ALA A 70 8.20 10.81 -23.15
N ASP A 71 8.62 12.04 -23.41
CA ASP A 71 10.01 12.52 -23.29
C ASP A 71 10.18 13.05 -21.86
N LEU A 72 10.94 12.32 -21.05
CA LEU A 72 11.16 12.67 -19.63
C LEU A 72 12.52 13.32 -19.37
N ASP A 73 13.46 13.23 -20.31
CA ASP A 73 14.76 13.88 -20.22
C ASP A 73 14.81 15.24 -20.96
N GLY A 74 13.76 15.55 -21.73
CA GLY A 74 13.62 16.76 -22.53
C GLY A 74 14.47 16.75 -23.80
N ASN A 75 15.08 15.61 -24.14
CA ASN A 75 16.01 15.52 -25.24
C ASN A 75 15.29 15.14 -26.53
N ARG A 76 14.98 16.20 -27.29
CA ARG A 76 14.29 16.06 -28.58
C ARG A 76 15.04 15.23 -29.64
N ALA A 77 16.32 14.92 -29.42
CA ALA A 77 17.13 14.17 -30.36
C ALA A 77 16.94 12.65 -30.29
N ASN A 78 16.49 12.10 -29.15
CA ASN A 78 16.15 10.68 -28.95
C ASN A 78 14.64 10.41 -28.98
N GLY A 79 13.81 11.44 -28.81
CA GLY A 79 12.36 11.32 -28.96
C GLY A 79 11.63 11.12 -27.63
N CYS A 80 10.71 10.15 -27.58
CA CYS A 80 9.88 9.87 -26.42
C CYS A 80 10.11 8.43 -25.96
N GLU A 81 11.07 8.26 -25.06
CA GLU A 81 11.67 6.95 -24.75
C GLU A 81 10.82 6.12 -23.81
N VAL A 82 9.91 6.76 -23.08
CA VAL A 82 9.19 6.12 -21.98
C VAL A 82 7.75 5.84 -22.36
N ASN A 83 7.38 4.56 -22.38
CA ASN A 83 5.99 4.15 -22.46
C ASN A 83 5.33 4.31 -21.09
N THR A 84 4.50 5.33 -20.93
CA THR A 84 3.89 5.68 -19.65
C THR A 84 2.74 4.75 -19.25
N LEU A 85 2.30 3.88 -20.16
CA LEU A 85 1.24 2.91 -19.89
C LEU A 85 1.76 1.61 -19.27
N THR A 86 3.08 1.39 -19.32
CA THR A 86 3.72 0.15 -18.85
C THR A 86 4.98 0.38 -18.02
N SER A 87 5.57 1.58 -18.03
CA SER A 87 6.72 1.91 -17.19
C SER A 87 6.32 2.03 -15.72
N SER A 88 6.91 1.20 -14.85
CA SER A 88 6.69 1.27 -13.40
C SER A 88 7.24 2.55 -12.76
N HIS A 89 8.25 3.18 -13.35
CA HIS A 89 8.88 4.39 -12.81
C HIS A 89 8.18 5.68 -13.28
N SER A 90 7.31 5.58 -14.28
CA SER A 90 6.62 6.73 -14.88
C SER A 90 5.28 6.29 -15.44
N CYS A 91 4.40 5.85 -14.55
CA CYS A 91 3.11 5.28 -14.88
C CYS A 91 2.04 6.37 -14.91
N GLY A 92 1.32 6.52 -16.01
CA GLY A 92 0.26 7.51 -16.15
C GLY A 92 -0.30 7.62 -17.56
N THR A 93 -1.54 8.08 -17.68
CA THR A 93 -2.21 8.35 -18.97
C THR A 93 -1.93 9.77 -19.50
N SER A 94 -1.35 10.62 -18.67
CA SER A 94 -0.95 11.99 -19.02
C SER A 94 0.30 12.40 -18.25
N ALA A 95 1.01 13.41 -18.74
CA ALA A 95 2.22 13.93 -18.09
C ALA A 95 1.98 14.40 -16.64
N ALA A 96 0.79 14.94 -16.35
CA ALA A 96 0.42 15.38 -14.99
C ALA A 96 0.06 14.22 -14.04
N SER A 97 -0.19 13.02 -14.57
CA SER A 97 -0.58 11.83 -13.81
C SER A 97 0.58 10.86 -13.60
N LEU A 98 1.79 11.19 -14.08
CA LEU A 98 2.93 10.28 -13.98
C LEU A 98 3.31 10.04 -12.52
N THR A 99 3.38 8.78 -12.15
CA THR A 99 3.72 8.31 -10.81
C THR A 99 4.77 7.21 -10.90
N ASP A 100 5.72 7.21 -9.98
CA ASP A 100 6.61 6.08 -9.78
C ASP A 100 5.91 5.06 -8.89
N CYS A 101 5.42 3.98 -9.50
CA CYS A 101 4.73 2.91 -8.79
C CYS A 101 5.64 2.23 -7.78
N THR A 102 6.96 2.18 -8.01
CA THR A 102 7.90 1.53 -7.09
C THR A 102 8.04 2.27 -5.76
N VAL A 103 7.61 3.53 -5.72
CA VAL A 103 7.57 4.38 -4.52
C VAL A 103 6.14 4.52 -3.99
N ALA A 104 5.17 4.73 -4.87
CA ALA A 104 3.78 4.98 -4.48
C ALA A 104 3.11 3.73 -3.87
N VAL A 105 3.37 2.55 -4.44
CA VAL A 105 2.76 1.29 -3.99
C VAL A 105 3.62 0.69 -2.89
N GLN A 106 3.14 0.72 -1.65
CA GLN A 106 3.88 0.23 -0.49
C GLN A 106 3.44 -1.19 -0.08
N ASN A 107 4.39 -1.94 0.50
CA ASN A 107 4.16 -3.28 1.07
C ASN A 107 3.45 -4.27 0.12
N ALA A 108 3.80 -4.24 -1.17
CA ALA A 108 3.23 -5.12 -2.18
C ALA A 108 4.30 -5.81 -3.03
N ASN A 109 3.94 -6.95 -3.61
CA ASN A 109 4.82 -7.78 -4.44
C ASN A 109 4.53 -7.61 -5.94
N ALA A 110 5.60 -7.64 -6.75
CA ALA A 110 5.53 -7.50 -8.21
C ALA A 110 4.77 -6.25 -8.66
N VAL A 111 5.16 -5.11 -8.09
CA VAL A 111 4.63 -3.79 -8.47
C VAL A 111 4.93 -3.51 -9.94
N SER A 112 3.93 -3.01 -10.66
CA SER A 112 3.99 -2.77 -12.10
C SER A 112 3.05 -1.64 -12.51
N CYS A 113 3.18 -1.20 -13.75
CA CYS A 113 2.24 -0.28 -14.39
C CYS A 113 1.44 -1.04 -15.45
N SER A 114 0.12 -0.90 -15.40
CA SER A 114 -0.79 -1.48 -16.40
C SER A 114 -1.78 -0.42 -16.87
N ASN A 115 -1.78 -0.12 -18.17
CA ASN A 115 -2.63 0.88 -18.79
C ASN A 115 -2.54 2.27 -18.12
N GLY A 116 -1.35 2.63 -17.63
CA GLY A 116 -1.11 3.92 -16.98
C GLY A 116 -1.62 4.02 -15.54
N ALA A 117 -1.93 2.88 -14.91
CA ALA A 117 -2.22 2.81 -13.47
C ALA A 117 -1.27 1.83 -12.78
N CYS A 118 -0.84 2.19 -11.57
CA CYS A 118 -0.04 1.30 -10.73
C CYS A 118 -0.87 0.10 -10.29
N THR A 119 -0.23 -1.07 -10.26
CA THR A 119 -0.82 -2.31 -9.79
C THR A 119 0.25 -3.22 -9.22
N TYR A 120 -0.16 -4.30 -8.57
CA TYR A 120 0.73 -5.29 -7.97
C TYR A 120 0.12 -6.70 -8.11
N SER A 121 0.79 -7.75 -7.62
CA SER A 121 0.26 -9.12 -7.67
C SER A 121 -0.44 -9.55 -6.37
N SER A 122 0.16 -9.21 -5.24
CA SER A 122 -0.31 -9.52 -3.88
C SER A 122 0.32 -8.55 -2.88
N CYS A 123 -0.28 -8.42 -1.69
CA CYS A 123 0.37 -7.75 -0.57
C CYS A 123 1.57 -8.54 -0.06
N ALA A 124 2.54 -7.84 0.51
CA ALA A 124 3.61 -8.45 1.31
C ALA A 124 3.01 -9.17 2.53
N ALA A 125 3.70 -10.18 3.03
CA ALA A 125 3.24 -10.93 4.20
C ALA A 125 3.03 -10.00 5.41
N GLY A 126 1.87 -10.12 6.07
CA GLY A 126 1.50 -9.27 7.20
C GLY A 126 0.93 -7.90 6.83
N PHE A 127 0.66 -7.65 5.55
CA PHE A 127 -0.01 -6.43 5.07
C PHE A 127 -1.28 -6.76 4.29
N ALA A 128 -2.24 -5.84 4.34
CA ALA A 128 -3.48 -5.91 3.60
C ALA A 128 -3.84 -4.55 2.98
N ASP A 129 -4.35 -4.61 1.76
CA ASP A 129 -5.08 -3.54 1.09
C ASP A 129 -6.55 -3.67 1.51
N LEU A 130 -7.05 -2.69 2.27
CA LEU A 130 -8.39 -2.74 2.85
C LEU A 130 -9.36 -1.76 2.19
N ASP A 131 -8.87 -0.77 1.45
CA ASP A 131 -9.70 0.16 0.68
C ASP A 131 -9.85 -0.28 -0.78
N GLY A 132 -9.03 -1.25 -1.23
CA GLY A 132 -9.00 -1.78 -2.58
C GLY A 132 -8.27 -0.88 -3.58
N ASP A 133 -7.58 0.16 -3.10
CA ASP A 133 -6.84 1.09 -3.94
C ASP A 133 -5.48 0.49 -4.30
N ARG A 134 -5.32 0.09 -5.56
CA ARG A 134 -4.07 -0.52 -6.03
C ARG A 134 -2.93 0.49 -6.20
N THR A 135 -3.21 1.79 -6.06
CA THR A 135 -2.28 2.87 -6.38
C THR A 135 -1.42 3.30 -5.18
N ASN A 136 -1.86 3.03 -3.95
CA ASN A 136 -1.13 3.25 -2.69
C ASN A 136 -0.58 1.95 -2.06
N GLY A 137 -1.12 0.79 -2.44
CA GLY A 137 -0.57 -0.52 -2.09
C GLY A 137 -1.31 -1.25 -0.98
N CYS A 138 -0.59 -1.70 0.04
CA CYS A 138 -1.14 -2.45 1.18
C CYS A 138 -0.76 -1.74 2.49
N GLU A 139 -1.62 -0.83 2.92
CA GLU A 139 -1.32 0.19 3.93
C GLU A 139 -1.46 -0.35 5.35
N THR A 140 -2.18 -1.46 5.53
CA THR A 140 -2.53 -1.96 6.86
C THR A 140 -1.65 -3.13 7.27
N SER A 141 -0.85 -2.95 8.32
CA SER A 141 -0.16 -4.06 8.99
C SER A 141 -1.15 -4.91 9.77
N THR A 142 -1.38 -6.14 9.31
CA THR A 142 -2.29 -7.09 9.95
C THR A 142 -1.68 -7.72 11.20
N LEU A 143 -0.36 -7.64 11.37
CA LEU A 143 0.34 -8.23 12.51
C LEU A 143 0.34 -7.35 13.77
N THR A 144 0.01 -6.06 13.61
CA THR A 144 0.10 -5.07 14.68
C THR A 144 -1.12 -4.16 14.77
N SER A 145 -1.99 -4.12 13.76
CA SER A 145 -3.23 -3.34 13.82
C SER A 145 -4.21 -3.95 14.81
N THR A 146 -4.63 -3.17 15.81
CA THR A 146 -5.62 -3.62 16.80
C THR A 146 -7.02 -3.75 16.24
N THR A 147 -7.33 -3.07 15.14
CA THR A 147 -8.63 -3.14 14.48
C THR A 147 -8.69 -4.18 13.36
N MET A 148 -7.53 -4.56 12.83
CA MET A 148 -7.38 -5.46 11.69
C MET A 148 -6.29 -6.49 11.97
N CYS A 149 -6.43 -7.25 13.06
CA CYS A 149 -5.42 -8.18 13.53
C CYS A 149 -5.60 -9.56 12.90
N GLY A 150 -4.54 -10.11 12.30
CA GLY A 150 -4.54 -11.45 11.73
C GLY A 150 -3.26 -11.79 10.99
N THR A 151 -2.97 -13.08 10.86
CA THR A 151 -1.81 -13.58 10.06
C THR A 151 -2.13 -13.68 8.57
N ASP A 152 -3.41 -13.56 8.20
CA ASP A 152 -3.91 -13.59 6.84
C ASP A 152 -4.90 -12.45 6.62
N SER A 153 -4.90 -11.85 5.44
CA SER A 153 -5.75 -10.72 5.06
C SER A 153 -7.23 -11.09 4.95
N THR A 154 -7.57 -12.39 4.93
CA THR A 154 -8.96 -12.85 4.82
C THR A 154 -9.67 -13.03 6.17
N ASN A 155 -8.93 -13.14 7.27
CA ASN A 155 -9.47 -13.45 8.60
C ASN A 155 -8.98 -12.44 9.64
N LEU A 156 -9.32 -11.17 9.43
CA LEU A 156 -8.93 -10.07 10.29
C LEU A 156 -9.94 -9.86 11.43
N VAL A 157 -9.43 -9.65 12.64
CA VAL A 157 -10.22 -9.49 13.86
C VAL A 157 -9.95 -8.12 14.47
N ASN A 158 -11.02 -7.45 14.89
CA ASN A 158 -10.91 -6.25 15.72
C ASN A 158 -10.74 -6.67 17.19
N CYS A 159 -9.52 -6.52 17.71
CA CYS A 159 -9.19 -6.91 19.07
C CYS A 159 -9.97 -6.13 20.13
N ASN A 160 -10.38 -4.88 19.84
CA ASN A 160 -11.15 -4.08 20.78
C ASN A 160 -12.55 -4.66 21.04
N THR A 161 -13.09 -5.41 20.08
CA THR A 161 -14.39 -6.09 20.23
C THR A 161 -14.24 -7.56 20.58
N ALA A 162 -13.16 -8.21 20.15
CA ALA A 162 -12.90 -9.62 20.44
C ALA A 162 -12.47 -9.88 21.89
N LEU A 163 -11.92 -8.88 22.57
CA LEU A 163 -11.43 -8.98 23.94
C LEU A 163 -12.25 -8.09 24.89
N PRO A 164 -13.53 -8.43 25.16
CA PRO A 164 -14.37 -7.70 26.08
C PRO A 164 -13.75 -7.65 27.48
N ASN A 165 -13.97 -6.52 28.16
CA ASN A 165 -13.54 -6.26 29.54
C ASN A 165 -12.05 -6.50 29.80
N ALA A 166 -11.20 -6.29 28.79
CA ALA A 166 -9.76 -6.40 28.89
C ALA A 166 -9.08 -5.02 28.77
N ASN A 167 -7.97 -4.84 29.47
CA ASN A 167 -7.11 -3.65 29.43
C ASN A 167 -5.83 -3.92 28.64
N GLY A 168 -5.26 -2.88 28.03
CA GLY A 168 -4.02 -2.99 27.28
C GLY A 168 -4.15 -3.89 26.05
N VAL A 169 -5.30 -3.85 25.38
CA VAL A 169 -5.58 -4.61 24.16
C VAL A 169 -4.57 -4.23 23.07
N ALA A 170 -3.94 -5.25 22.48
CA ALA A 170 -2.95 -5.12 21.43
C ALA A 170 -3.11 -6.24 20.40
N CYS A 171 -2.56 -6.01 19.20
CA CYS A 171 -2.31 -7.07 18.22
C CYS A 171 -0.81 -7.35 18.22
N GLN A 172 -0.43 -8.61 18.47
CA GLN A 172 0.97 -9.05 18.43
C GLN A 172 1.08 -10.26 17.52
N ALA A 173 1.92 -10.14 16.48
CA ALA A 173 2.14 -11.19 15.49
C ALA A 173 0.84 -11.75 14.87
N GLY A 174 -0.17 -10.89 14.69
CA GLY A 174 -1.46 -11.27 14.11
C GLY A 174 -2.42 -11.95 15.08
N ALA A 175 -2.15 -11.93 16.39
CA ALA A 175 -3.06 -12.41 17.43
C ALA A 175 -3.43 -11.30 18.41
N CYS A 176 -4.71 -11.22 18.77
CA CYS A 176 -5.20 -10.33 19.80
C CYS A 176 -4.68 -10.76 21.18
N THR A 177 -4.16 -9.81 21.94
CA THR A 177 -3.69 -9.99 23.31
C THR A 177 -4.13 -8.81 24.17
N TYR A 178 -4.03 -8.97 25.48
CA TYR A 178 -4.32 -7.95 26.48
C TYR A 178 -3.39 -8.12 27.68
N SER A 179 -3.23 -7.09 28.52
CA SER A 179 -2.35 -7.14 29.69
C SER A 179 -3.06 -7.69 30.92
N THR A 180 -4.23 -7.17 31.25
CA THR A 180 -5.03 -7.54 32.42
C THR A 180 -6.52 -7.47 32.12
N CYS A 181 -7.35 -8.13 32.93
CA CYS A 181 -8.78 -7.90 32.91
C CYS A 181 -9.12 -6.53 33.53
N ALA A 182 -10.25 -5.96 33.11
CA ALA A 182 -10.88 -4.84 33.79
C ALA A 182 -11.22 -5.21 35.24
N ALA A 183 -11.26 -4.21 36.13
CA ALA A 183 -11.56 -4.45 37.53
C ALA A 183 -12.93 -5.16 37.69
N GLY A 184 -12.95 -6.23 38.48
CA GLY A 184 -14.14 -7.07 38.67
C GLY A 184 -14.40 -8.08 37.55
N PHE A 185 -13.61 -8.11 36.48
CA PHE A 185 -13.69 -9.12 35.43
C PHE A 185 -12.54 -10.13 35.51
N ALA A 186 -12.81 -11.36 35.07
CA ALA A 186 -11.85 -12.44 35.03
C ALA A 186 -12.05 -13.30 33.78
N ASN A 187 -10.93 -13.82 33.28
CA ASN A 187 -10.89 -14.90 32.32
C ASN A 187 -10.80 -16.22 33.10
N LEU A 188 -11.92 -16.93 33.20
CA LEU A 188 -12.00 -18.15 34.01
C LEU A 188 -11.87 -19.44 33.20
N ASP A 189 -12.00 -19.38 31.87
CA ASP A 189 -11.78 -20.52 30.98
C ASP A 189 -10.32 -20.63 30.53
N GLY A 190 -9.51 -19.59 30.79
CA GLY A 190 -8.09 -19.51 30.42
C GLY A 190 -7.87 -19.19 28.94
N VAL A 191 -8.92 -18.92 28.17
CA VAL A 191 -8.84 -18.64 26.74
C VAL A 191 -8.59 -17.14 26.57
N ARG A 192 -7.39 -16.74 26.18
CA ARG A 192 -7.09 -15.29 26.05
C ARG A 192 -7.79 -14.64 24.85
N SER A 193 -8.26 -15.42 23.87
CA SER A 193 -8.79 -14.89 22.61
C SER A 193 -10.24 -14.41 22.68
N ASN A 194 -10.98 -14.70 23.75
CA ASN A 194 -12.36 -14.23 23.99
C ASN A 194 -12.48 -13.19 25.12
N GLY A 195 -11.35 -12.79 25.73
CA GLY A 195 -11.28 -11.66 26.67
C GLY A 195 -11.32 -12.05 28.16
N CYS A 196 -12.14 -11.31 28.91
CA CYS A 196 -12.44 -11.53 30.33
C CYS A 196 -13.96 -11.53 30.51
N GLU A 197 -14.55 -12.70 30.41
CA GLU A 197 -15.97 -12.89 30.12
C GLU A 197 -16.83 -12.82 31.38
N VAL A 198 -16.23 -13.03 32.55
CA VAL A 198 -16.95 -13.19 33.82
C VAL A 198 -16.75 -11.97 34.71
N ASN A 199 -17.85 -11.32 35.09
CA ASN A 199 -17.83 -10.34 36.18
C ASN A 199 -17.94 -11.05 37.54
N ILE A 200 -16.82 -11.19 38.24
CA ILE A 200 -16.72 -11.90 39.52
C ILE A 200 -17.30 -11.10 40.70
N HIS A 201 -17.59 -9.80 40.51
CA HIS A 201 -18.25 -8.99 41.53
C HIS A 201 -19.77 -9.15 41.54
N THR A 202 -20.35 -9.71 40.47
CA THR A 202 -21.81 -9.85 40.31
C THR A 202 -22.25 -11.26 39.93
N SER A 203 -21.33 -12.14 39.52
CA SER A 203 -21.66 -13.53 39.19
C SER A 203 -22.02 -14.31 40.46
N THR A 204 -23.24 -14.86 40.51
CA THR A 204 -23.70 -15.64 41.67
C THR A 204 -23.02 -16.99 41.80
N THR A 205 -22.46 -17.53 40.72
CA THR A 205 -21.77 -18.83 40.70
C THR A 205 -20.25 -18.70 40.80
N GLN A 206 -19.72 -17.51 40.52
CA GLN A 206 -18.29 -17.19 40.49
C GLN A 206 -18.04 -15.87 41.23
N CYS A 207 -18.53 -15.77 42.47
CA CYS A 207 -18.47 -14.55 43.28
C CYS A 207 -17.14 -14.45 44.02
N GLY A 208 -16.45 -13.32 43.94
CA GLY A 208 -15.23 -13.07 44.69
C GLY A 208 -14.56 -11.76 44.31
N THR A 209 -13.50 -11.40 45.04
CA THR A 209 -12.62 -10.25 44.73
C THR A 209 -11.29 -10.67 44.10
N ASP A 210 -10.99 -11.97 44.13
CA ASP A 210 -9.81 -12.60 43.54
C ASP A 210 -10.26 -13.78 42.67
N PRO A 211 -9.90 -13.83 41.37
CA PRO A 211 -10.16 -14.97 40.50
C PRO A 211 -9.68 -16.33 41.03
N ALA A 212 -8.68 -16.35 41.92
CA ALA A 212 -8.20 -17.58 42.56
C ALA A 212 -9.07 -18.05 43.73
N ALA A 213 -9.98 -17.22 44.24
CA ALA A 213 -10.79 -17.48 45.43
C ALA A 213 -12.27 -17.15 45.17
N LEU A 214 -12.91 -17.92 44.28
CA LEU A 214 -14.31 -17.75 43.90
C LEU A 214 -15.24 -18.67 44.68
N THR A 215 -16.44 -18.17 44.96
CA THR A 215 -17.49 -18.88 45.70
C THR A 215 -18.78 -18.92 44.90
N ASN A 216 -19.46 -20.07 44.90
CA ASN A 216 -20.83 -20.17 44.42
C ASN A 216 -21.80 -19.80 45.55
N CYS A 217 -22.41 -18.63 45.45
CA CYS A 217 -23.29 -18.11 46.49
C CYS A 217 -24.54 -18.98 46.69
N ASN A 218 -25.02 -19.65 45.63
CA ASN A 218 -26.19 -20.52 45.72
C ASN A 218 -25.98 -21.72 46.65
N THR A 219 -24.72 -22.09 46.93
CA THR A 219 -24.37 -23.17 47.85
C THR A 219 -23.77 -22.65 49.15
N ALA A 220 -23.10 -21.49 49.13
CA ALA A 220 -22.49 -20.90 50.31
C ALA A 220 -23.52 -20.26 51.24
N VAL A 221 -24.56 -19.63 50.68
CA VAL A 221 -25.66 -19.04 51.45
C VAL A 221 -26.83 -20.01 51.44
N SER A 222 -27.12 -20.61 52.60
CA SER A 222 -28.21 -21.54 52.79
C SER A 222 -29.40 -20.89 53.49
N ASN A 223 -30.62 -21.40 53.24
CA ASN A 223 -31.85 -20.94 53.89
C ASN A 223 -32.11 -19.43 53.74
N ALA A 224 -31.79 -18.86 52.58
CA ALA A 224 -32.01 -17.46 52.25
C ALA A 224 -32.71 -17.32 50.89
N ASN A 225 -33.39 -16.20 50.70
CA ASN A 225 -34.04 -15.82 49.45
C ASN A 225 -33.26 -14.73 48.72
N SER A 226 -33.35 -14.75 47.39
CA SER A 226 -32.70 -13.76 46.51
C SER A 226 -31.20 -13.66 46.72
N VAL A 227 -30.53 -14.82 46.81
CA VAL A 227 -29.07 -14.91 46.91
C VAL A 227 -28.44 -14.24 45.68
N SER A 228 -27.48 -13.36 45.94
CA SER A 228 -26.81 -12.54 44.94
C SER A 228 -25.33 -12.39 45.26
N CYS A 229 -24.56 -11.88 44.30
CA CYS A 229 -23.19 -11.45 44.51
C CYS A 229 -23.13 -9.92 44.39
N SER A 230 -22.59 -9.26 45.41
CA SER A 230 -22.42 -7.81 45.45
C SER A 230 -20.99 -7.46 45.80
N SER A 231 -20.28 -6.83 44.87
CA SER A 231 -18.87 -6.45 45.03
C SER A 231 -17.95 -7.60 45.44
N GLY A 232 -18.26 -8.82 44.98
CA GLY A 232 -17.45 -10.02 45.26
C GLY A 232 -17.78 -10.72 46.58
N ALA A 233 -18.84 -10.29 47.29
CA ALA A 233 -19.36 -10.96 48.47
C ALA A 233 -20.74 -11.54 48.19
N CYS A 234 -21.00 -12.75 48.72
CA CYS A 234 -22.34 -13.33 48.68
C CYS A 234 -23.26 -12.56 49.62
N THR A 235 -24.41 -12.12 49.09
CA THR A 235 -25.45 -11.41 49.83
C THR A 235 -26.80 -12.07 49.59
N TYR A 236 -27.80 -11.72 50.39
CA TYR A 236 -29.17 -12.20 50.23
C TYR A 236 -30.15 -11.13 50.72
N ALA A 237 -31.43 -11.22 50.32
CA ALA A 237 -32.42 -10.19 50.66
C ALA A 237 -33.16 -10.49 51.97
N THR A 238 -33.56 -11.75 52.17
CA THR A 238 -34.29 -12.19 53.37
C THR A 238 -33.96 -13.64 53.72
N CYS A 239 -34.11 -14.01 54.98
CA CYS A 239 -34.08 -15.41 55.38
C CYS A 239 -35.27 -16.18 54.78
N ALA A 240 -35.08 -17.46 54.48
CA ALA A 240 -36.17 -18.38 54.16
C ALA A 240 -37.11 -18.53 55.37
N THR A 241 -38.38 -18.85 55.11
CA THR A 241 -39.39 -19.00 56.17
C THR A 241 -38.92 -19.99 57.24
N GLY A 242 -38.92 -19.56 58.50
CA GLY A 242 -38.48 -20.37 59.65
C GLY A 242 -37.00 -20.23 60.00
N PHE A 243 -36.25 -19.40 59.29
CA PHE A 243 -34.83 -19.10 59.58
C PHE A 243 -34.63 -17.64 59.95
N ALA A 244 -33.57 -17.37 60.71
CA ALA A 244 -33.12 -16.05 61.10
C ALA A 244 -31.60 -15.97 61.00
N ASP A 245 -31.09 -14.81 60.60
CA ASP A 245 -29.66 -14.49 60.61
C ASP A 245 -29.22 -14.19 62.06
N LEU A 246 -28.16 -14.85 62.51
CA LEU A 246 -27.62 -14.70 63.86
C LEU A 246 -26.22 -14.06 63.86
N ASP A 247 -25.61 -13.85 62.70
CA ASP A 247 -24.23 -13.40 62.52
C ASP A 247 -24.06 -12.13 61.69
N GLY A 248 -25.03 -11.75 60.84
CA GLY A 248 -25.14 -10.42 60.21
C GLY A 248 -24.48 -10.27 58.85
#